data_AF-A0A7S2EZ88-F1
#
_entry.id   AF-A0A7S2EZ88-F1
#
_cell.length_a   1.000
_cell.length_b   1.000
_cell.length_c   1.000
_cell.angle_alpha   90.00
_cell.angle_beta   90.00
_cell.angle_gamma   90.00
#
_symmetry.space_group_name_H-M   'P 1'
#
loop_
_entity.id
_entity.type
_entity.pdbx_description
1 polymer ?
#
loop_
_entity_poly.entity_id
_entity_poly.type
_entity_poly.pdbx_seq_one_letter_code
_entity_poly.pdbx_strand_id
1 'polypeptide(L)'
;QETEDGVPFVEILQKKGIVPGIKVDKGPRVLRGTNGETFTQGFDDLDVRCAKYYAQGARFAKWRAVLKIDEASGCPTELGIQENARGLARYAAICQDNGLVPIVEPEILMDGNHSIEVSVAVTQRVLIACYKALHDANVLLEGTLLKPNMCLNGYGNNAPAEPLEVGLATLTALQRSVPAAVPGINFLSGGQSEEEASLNLNAMNALPDQKRPWNLSFS
;
A
#
# COMPACT_ATOMS: atom_id res chain seq x y z
N GLN A 1 15.78 4.37 20.15
CA GLN A 1 16.41 3.05 20.25
C GLN A 1 17.81 3.18 19.70
N GLU A 2 18.76 2.52 20.33
CA GLU A 2 20.21 2.61 20.06
C GLU A 2 20.77 1.20 19.86
N THR A 3 21.96 1.10 19.27
CA THR A 3 22.75 -0.14 19.21
C THR A 3 23.36 -0.49 20.58
N GLU A 4 24.00 -1.65 20.68
CA GLU A 4 24.81 -2.03 21.85
C GLU A 4 25.92 -1.01 22.14
N ASP A 5 26.45 -0.34 21.11
CA ASP A 5 27.46 0.73 21.22
C ASP A 5 26.87 2.13 21.52
N GLY A 6 25.56 2.23 21.77
CA GLY A 6 24.89 3.50 22.09
C GLY A 6 24.62 4.42 20.88
N VAL A 7 24.75 3.92 19.65
CA VAL A 7 24.50 4.72 18.43
C VAL A 7 23.01 4.67 18.08
N PRO A 8 22.32 5.82 17.91
CA PRO A 8 20.93 5.84 17.46
C PRO A 8 20.75 5.17 16.09
N PHE A 9 19.75 4.29 15.94
CA PHE A 9 19.52 3.61 14.65
C PHE A 9 19.29 4.56 13.47
N VAL A 10 18.66 5.71 13.73
CA VAL A 10 18.46 6.77 12.73
C VAL A 10 19.80 7.24 12.15
N GLU A 11 20.83 7.37 12.99
CA GLU A 11 22.16 7.81 12.58
C GLU A 11 22.83 6.75 11.70
N ILE A 12 22.65 5.47 12.01
CA ILE A 12 23.19 4.36 11.20
C ILE A 12 22.59 4.37 9.79
N LEU A 13 21.28 4.57 9.69
CA LEU A 13 20.60 4.65 8.40
C LEU A 13 21.11 5.85 7.59
N GLN A 14 21.19 7.03 8.22
CA GLN A 14 21.65 8.26 7.58
C GLN A 14 23.11 8.16 7.11
N LYS A 15 24.01 7.55 7.89
CA LYS A 15 25.40 7.30 7.48
C LYS A 15 25.52 6.42 6.23
N LYS A 16 24.52 5.56 5.99
CA LYS A 16 24.43 4.71 4.79
C LYS A 16 23.63 5.36 3.65
N GLY A 17 23.17 6.60 3.81
CA GLY A 17 22.31 7.26 2.83
C GLY A 17 20.88 6.69 2.77
N ILE A 18 20.47 5.92 3.78
CA ILE A 18 19.12 5.35 3.88
C ILE A 18 18.23 6.34 4.62
N VAL A 19 17.12 6.70 3.99
CA VAL A 19 16.14 7.61 4.57
C VAL A 19 15.31 6.85 5.63
N PRO A 20 15.22 7.35 6.88
CA PRO A 20 14.38 6.73 7.90
C PRO A 20 12.89 7.02 7.69
N GLY A 21 12.05 6.02 7.96
CA GLY A 21 10.60 6.18 7.98
C GLY A 21 9.95 5.53 9.20
N ILE A 22 8.66 5.79 9.37
CA ILE A 22 7.94 5.40 10.59
C ILE A 22 6.54 4.86 10.28
N LYS A 23 6.17 3.74 10.89
CA LYS A 23 4.78 3.26 10.88
C LYS A 23 3.98 4.06 11.89
N VAL A 24 2.89 4.69 11.46
CA VAL A 24 2.12 5.61 12.33
C VAL A 24 0.70 5.16 12.62
N ASP A 25 0.21 4.12 11.94
CA ASP A 25 -1.08 3.51 12.23
C ASP A 25 -1.05 2.63 13.49
N LYS A 26 -2.18 2.58 14.21
CA LYS A 26 -2.42 1.80 15.43
C LYS A 26 -3.13 0.45 15.13
N GLY A 27 -3.11 0.02 13.87
CA GLY A 27 -3.61 -1.27 13.41
C GLY A 27 -5.10 -1.32 13.06
N PRO A 28 -5.55 -2.39 12.38
CA PRO A 28 -6.93 -2.56 11.95
C PRO A 28 -7.85 -2.94 13.11
N ARG A 29 -9.14 -2.59 12.97
CA ARG A 29 -10.25 -3.02 13.82
C ARG A 29 -11.43 -3.41 12.95
N VAL A 30 -12.29 -4.28 13.48
CA VAL A 30 -13.50 -4.71 12.78
C VAL A 30 -14.43 -3.52 12.53
N LEU A 31 -14.81 -3.34 11.28
CA LEU A 31 -15.82 -2.38 10.87
C LEU A 31 -17.20 -2.97 11.17
N ARG A 32 -17.85 -2.46 12.23
CA ARG A 32 -19.16 -2.96 12.67
C ARG A 32 -20.19 -2.83 11.54
N GLY A 33 -21.08 -3.81 11.44
CA GLY A 33 -22.10 -3.88 10.38
C GLY A 33 -21.60 -4.48 9.07
N THR A 34 -20.37 -5.01 9.03
CA THR A 34 -19.81 -5.76 7.90
C THR A 34 -19.51 -7.21 8.30
N ASN A 35 -19.25 -8.06 7.31
CA ASN A 35 -18.79 -9.44 7.54
C ASN A 35 -17.29 -9.48 7.86
N GLY A 36 -16.85 -8.86 8.96
CA GLY A 36 -15.45 -8.89 9.38
C GLY A 36 -14.48 -8.10 8.49
N GLU A 37 -14.97 -7.07 7.79
CA GLU A 37 -14.09 -6.09 7.16
C GLU A 37 -13.47 -5.17 8.22
N THR A 38 -12.48 -4.37 7.84
CA THR A 38 -11.71 -3.58 8.80
C THR A 38 -11.64 -2.10 8.44
N PHE A 39 -11.36 -1.28 9.46
CA PHE A 39 -10.83 0.07 9.30
C PHE A 39 -9.57 0.19 10.15
N THR A 40 -8.66 1.10 9.79
CA THR A 40 -7.40 1.28 10.53
C THR A 40 -7.49 2.45 11.51
N GLN A 41 -6.96 2.27 12.72
CA GLN A 41 -6.92 3.30 13.76
C GLN A 41 -5.62 4.10 13.76
N GLY A 42 -5.62 5.27 14.41
CA GLY A 42 -4.40 6.05 14.65
C GLY A 42 -4.51 7.56 14.53
N PHE A 43 -5.70 8.11 14.29
CA PHE A 43 -5.87 9.52 13.91
C PHE A 43 -5.76 10.52 15.07
N ASP A 44 -6.19 10.16 16.28
CA ASP A 44 -6.47 11.10 17.38
C ASP A 44 -5.32 12.08 17.74
N ASP A 45 -4.08 11.62 17.60
CA ASP A 45 -2.85 12.37 17.90
C ASP A 45 -1.83 12.27 16.74
N LEU A 46 -2.29 11.98 15.53
CA LEU A 46 -1.40 11.66 14.40
C LEU A 46 -0.50 12.84 14.02
N ASP A 47 -1.02 14.05 14.01
CA ASP A 47 -0.29 15.30 13.73
C ASP A 47 0.87 15.50 14.71
N VAL A 48 0.58 15.40 16.02
CA VAL A 48 1.59 15.53 17.09
C VAL A 48 2.67 14.46 16.95
N ARG A 49 2.27 13.22 16.64
CA ARG A 49 3.23 12.13 16.40
C ARG A 49 4.08 12.39 15.15
N CYS A 50 3.48 12.82 14.04
CA CYS A 50 4.20 13.10 12.80
C CYS A 50 5.25 14.21 13.00
N ALA A 51 4.90 15.33 13.63
CA ALA A 51 5.84 16.40 13.95
C ALA A 51 7.01 15.89 14.81
N LYS A 52 6.71 15.09 15.84
CA LYS A 52 7.73 14.46 16.69
C LYS A 52 8.65 13.53 15.88
N TYR A 53 8.10 12.69 15.01
CA TYR A 53 8.90 11.76 14.20
C TYR A 53 9.77 12.48 13.17
N TYR A 54 9.28 13.57 12.58
CA TYR A 54 10.08 14.42 11.70
C TYR A 54 11.30 15.00 12.44
N ALA A 55 11.09 15.53 13.65
CA ALA A 55 12.16 16.02 14.52
C ALA A 55 13.16 14.92 14.91
N GLN A 56 12.71 13.67 14.98
CA GLN A 56 13.53 12.49 15.23
C GLN A 56 14.21 11.92 13.97
N GLY A 57 14.05 12.56 12.80
CA GLY A 57 14.76 12.22 11.57
C GLY A 57 13.97 11.39 10.56
N ALA A 58 12.72 11.02 10.84
CA ALA A 58 11.86 10.37 9.84
C ALA A 58 11.53 11.35 8.70
N ARG A 59 11.43 10.86 7.47
CA ARG A 59 11.04 11.65 6.28
C ARG A 59 9.89 11.06 5.49
N PHE A 60 9.50 9.83 5.81
CA PHE A 60 8.28 9.22 5.31
C PHE A 60 7.55 8.47 6.42
N ALA A 61 6.25 8.27 6.22
CA ALA A 61 5.40 7.51 7.11
C ALA A 61 4.78 6.33 6.37
N LYS A 62 4.25 5.35 7.10
CA LYS A 62 3.47 4.23 6.56
C LYS A 62 2.17 4.05 7.32
N TRP A 63 1.08 3.80 6.58
CA TRP A 63 -0.22 3.42 7.12
C TRP A 63 -0.85 2.29 6.31
N ARG A 64 -1.12 1.17 6.99
CA ARG A 64 -1.73 -0.03 6.37
C ARG A 64 -3.24 -0.06 6.57
N ALA A 65 -3.98 -0.07 5.47
CA ALA A 65 -5.38 -0.48 5.39
C ALA A 65 -5.47 -1.94 4.93
N VAL A 66 -6.50 -2.66 5.40
CA VAL A 66 -6.66 -4.09 5.11
C VAL A 66 -8.06 -4.35 4.56
N LEU A 67 -8.09 -4.85 3.33
CA LEU A 67 -9.28 -5.28 2.62
C LEU A 67 -9.16 -6.76 2.29
N LYS A 68 -10.29 -7.41 2.00
CA LYS A 68 -10.32 -8.85 1.67
C LYS A 68 -11.21 -9.10 0.47
N ILE A 69 -10.90 -10.14 -0.27
CA ILE A 69 -11.78 -10.70 -1.31
C ILE A 69 -12.52 -11.89 -0.69
N ASP A 70 -13.84 -11.81 -0.70
CA ASP A 70 -14.70 -12.94 -0.36
C ASP A 70 -15.97 -12.83 -1.20
N GLU A 71 -15.97 -13.55 -2.33
CA GLU A 71 -17.06 -13.52 -3.30
C GLU A 71 -18.39 -13.99 -2.70
N ALA A 72 -18.35 -14.91 -1.72
CA ALA A 72 -19.57 -15.44 -1.09
C ALA A 72 -20.26 -14.39 -0.21
N SER A 73 -19.49 -13.51 0.44
CA SER A 73 -20.03 -12.42 1.25
C SER A 73 -20.01 -11.05 0.55
N GLY A 74 -19.62 -10.99 -0.72
CA GLY A 74 -19.56 -9.77 -1.50
C GLY A 74 -18.47 -8.79 -1.05
N CYS A 75 -17.41 -9.27 -0.40
CA CYS A 75 -16.30 -8.42 0.04
C CYS A 75 -15.26 -8.20 -1.09
N PRO A 76 -14.61 -7.02 -1.15
CA PRO A 76 -14.78 -5.91 -0.21
C PRO A 76 -16.05 -5.12 -0.53
N THR A 77 -16.85 -4.80 0.49
CA THR A 77 -18.09 -4.03 0.31
C THR A 77 -17.76 -2.57 0.01
N GLU A 78 -18.73 -1.84 -0.55
CA GLU A 78 -18.56 -0.40 -0.76
C GLU A 78 -18.25 0.35 0.54
N LEU A 79 -18.87 -0.05 1.66
CA LEU A 79 -18.58 0.53 2.97
C LEU A 79 -17.11 0.28 3.38
N GLY A 80 -16.62 -0.96 3.25
CA GLY A 80 -15.24 -1.31 3.56
C GLY A 80 -14.21 -0.57 2.70
N ILE A 81 -14.48 -0.43 1.40
CA ILE A 81 -13.64 0.32 0.46
C ILE A 81 -13.58 1.80 0.87
N GLN A 82 -14.73 2.43 1.05
CA GLN A 82 -14.82 3.86 1.31
C GLN A 82 -14.26 4.25 2.67
N GLU A 83 -14.42 3.42 3.69
CA GLU A 83 -13.85 3.66 5.02
C GLU A 83 -12.31 3.67 4.97
N ASN A 84 -11.71 2.66 4.33
CA ASN A 84 -10.27 2.58 4.19
C ASN A 84 -9.69 3.69 3.29
N ALA A 85 -10.35 4.01 2.17
CA ALA A 85 -9.94 5.08 1.27
C ALA A 85 -9.92 6.44 1.98
N ARG A 86 -10.97 6.77 2.75
CA ARG A 86 -11.02 8.02 3.54
C ARG A 86 -10.00 8.04 4.65
N GLY A 87 -9.77 6.90 5.32
CA GLY A 87 -8.76 6.76 6.36
C GLY A 87 -7.35 7.04 5.81
N LEU A 88 -7.00 6.42 4.69
CA LEU A 88 -5.73 6.65 3.99
C LEU A 88 -5.56 8.10 3.55
N ALA A 89 -6.61 8.72 3.01
CA ALA A 89 -6.56 10.11 2.58
C ALA A 89 -6.32 11.09 3.74
N ARG A 90 -7.04 10.90 4.86
CA ARG A 90 -6.82 11.68 6.09
C ARG A 90 -5.39 11.52 6.62
N TYR A 91 -4.91 10.28 6.67
CA TYR A 91 -3.54 9.98 7.09
C TYR A 91 -2.51 10.69 6.20
N ALA A 92 -2.68 10.63 4.88
CA ALA A 92 -1.75 11.19 3.92
C ALA A 92 -1.66 12.71 4.02
N ALA A 93 -2.81 13.39 4.13
CA ALA A 93 -2.86 14.84 4.32
C ALA A 93 -2.13 15.27 5.62
N ILE A 94 -2.42 14.60 6.74
CA ILE A 94 -1.77 14.90 8.03
C ILE A 94 -0.25 14.68 7.95
N CYS A 95 0.22 13.66 7.24
CA CYS A 95 1.66 13.44 7.05
C CYS A 95 2.31 14.57 6.25
N GLN A 96 1.69 14.99 5.15
CA GLN A 96 2.22 16.05 4.29
C GLN A 96 2.29 17.39 5.04
N ASP A 97 1.26 17.73 5.82
CA ASP A 97 1.25 18.93 6.69
C ASP A 97 2.39 18.94 7.71
N ASN A 98 2.91 17.76 8.06
CA ASN A 98 3.98 17.58 9.03
C ASN A 98 5.33 17.18 8.39
N GLY A 99 5.47 17.36 7.07
CA GLY A 99 6.73 17.16 6.34
C GLY A 99 7.13 15.70 6.10
N LEU A 100 6.19 14.75 6.23
CA LEU A 100 6.42 13.33 5.98
C LEU A 100 5.75 12.90 4.67
N VAL A 101 6.50 12.22 3.80
CA VAL A 101 5.94 11.54 2.62
C VAL A 101 5.07 10.36 3.08
N PRO A 102 3.76 10.31 2.79
CA PRO A 102 2.93 9.17 3.15
C PRO A 102 3.07 8.02 2.15
N ILE A 103 3.36 6.82 2.66
CA ILE A 103 3.17 5.56 1.95
C ILE A 103 1.73 5.11 2.18
N VAL A 104 0.93 5.15 1.10
CA VAL A 104 -0.48 4.77 1.07
C VAL A 104 -0.56 3.26 0.80
N GLU A 105 -0.98 2.46 1.78
CA GLU A 105 -0.99 0.99 1.68
C GLU A 105 -2.42 0.42 1.81
N PRO A 106 -3.21 0.37 0.70
CA PRO A 106 -4.49 -0.33 0.66
C PRO A 106 -4.27 -1.81 0.33
N GLU A 107 -3.85 -2.60 1.32
CA GLU A 107 -3.58 -4.02 1.10
C GLU A 107 -4.87 -4.81 0.94
N ILE A 108 -5.04 -5.46 -0.21
CA ILE A 108 -6.04 -6.49 -0.43
C ILE A 108 -5.38 -7.83 -0.12
N LEU A 109 -5.93 -8.54 0.86
CA LEU A 109 -5.44 -9.85 1.28
C LEU A 109 -5.58 -10.90 0.17
N MET A 110 -4.60 -11.79 0.11
CA MET A 110 -4.51 -12.92 -0.83
C MET A 110 -5.36 -14.13 -0.43
N ASP A 111 -6.02 -14.09 0.73
CA ASP A 111 -6.92 -15.14 1.19
C ASP A 111 -8.08 -15.40 0.21
N GLY A 112 -8.50 -16.67 0.12
CA GLY A 112 -9.63 -17.10 -0.70
C GLY A 112 -9.23 -17.90 -1.94
N ASN A 113 -10.23 -18.22 -2.78
CA ASN A 113 -10.08 -19.06 -3.99
C ASN A 113 -10.30 -18.27 -5.29
N HIS A 114 -10.25 -16.94 -5.21
CA HIS A 114 -10.54 -16.06 -6.33
C HIS A 114 -9.51 -16.21 -7.44
N SER A 115 -9.92 -15.88 -8.67
CA SER A 115 -9.01 -15.83 -9.81
C SER A 115 -8.26 -14.49 -9.87
N ILE A 116 -7.21 -14.43 -10.68
CA ILE A 116 -6.41 -13.23 -10.88
C ILE A 116 -7.25 -12.11 -11.53
N GLU A 117 -8.25 -12.44 -12.34
CA GLU A 117 -9.18 -11.46 -12.91
C GLU A 117 -10.03 -10.79 -11.83
N VAL A 118 -10.47 -11.56 -10.82
CA VAL A 118 -11.17 -11.01 -9.65
C VAL A 118 -10.22 -10.10 -8.86
N SER A 119 -8.97 -10.53 -8.67
CA SER A 119 -7.93 -9.71 -8.02
C SER A 119 -7.75 -8.36 -8.75
N VAL A 120 -7.60 -8.39 -10.08
CA VAL A 120 -7.50 -7.18 -10.92
C VAL A 120 -8.72 -6.28 -10.76
N ALA A 121 -9.93 -6.84 -10.81
CA ALA A 121 -11.17 -6.07 -10.71
C ALA A 121 -11.30 -5.39 -9.33
N VAL A 122 -10.98 -6.11 -8.25
CA VAL A 122 -11.05 -5.56 -6.89
C VAL A 122 -9.95 -4.53 -6.67
N THR A 123 -8.70 -4.80 -7.08
CA THR A 123 -7.59 -3.84 -6.97
C THR A 123 -7.90 -2.55 -7.71
N GLN A 124 -8.45 -2.59 -8.93
CA GLN A 124 -8.87 -1.38 -9.64
C GLN A 124 -9.91 -0.59 -8.84
N ARG A 125 -10.96 -1.26 -8.33
CA ARG A 125 -12.04 -0.62 -7.60
C ARG A 125 -11.54 0.08 -6.32
N VAL A 126 -10.66 -0.59 -5.58
CA VAL A 126 -10.04 -0.06 -4.36
C VAL A 126 -9.12 1.12 -4.66
N LEU A 127 -8.23 1.00 -5.66
CA LEU A 127 -7.28 2.05 -6.00
C LEU A 127 -7.99 3.31 -6.54
N ILE A 128 -9.03 3.16 -7.36
CA ILE A 128 -9.84 4.29 -7.84
C ILE A 128 -10.47 5.04 -6.65
N ALA A 129 -11.06 4.32 -5.69
CA ALA A 129 -11.62 4.94 -4.50
C ALA A 129 -10.55 5.63 -3.65
N CYS A 130 -9.38 5.02 -3.48
CA CYS A 130 -8.25 5.60 -2.76
C CYS A 130 -7.78 6.92 -3.40
N TYR A 131 -7.52 6.93 -4.70
CA TYR A 131 -7.04 8.14 -5.38
C TYR A 131 -8.10 9.24 -5.46
N LYS A 132 -9.38 8.88 -5.57
CA LYS A 132 -10.48 9.86 -5.42
C LYS A 132 -10.46 10.49 -4.03
N ALA A 133 -10.34 9.69 -2.98
CA ALA A 133 -10.28 10.19 -1.61
C ALA A 133 -9.03 11.05 -1.34
N LEU A 134 -7.86 10.66 -1.86
CA LEU A 134 -6.63 11.44 -1.77
C LEU A 134 -6.79 12.81 -2.44
N HIS A 135 -7.38 12.84 -3.64
CA HIS A 135 -7.68 14.09 -4.35
C HIS A 135 -8.65 14.96 -3.54
N ASP A 136 -9.74 14.40 -3.01
CA ASP A 136 -10.72 15.13 -2.20
C ASP A 136 -10.13 15.70 -0.89
N ALA A 137 -9.07 15.07 -0.37
CA ALA A 137 -8.31 15.54 0.79
C ALA A 137 -7.17 16.50 0.42
N ASN A 138 -7.07 16.95 -0.84
CA ASN A 138 -6.01 17.84 -1.35
C ASN A 138 -4.59 17.28 -1.16
N VAL A 139 -4.41 15.96 -1.22
CA VAL A 139 -3.10 15.33 -1.11
C VAL A 139 -2.30 15.55 -2.38
N LEU A 140 -1.05 16.03 -2.23
CA LEU A 140 -0.10 16.22 -3.32
C LEU A 140 0.47 14.86 -3.76
N LEU A 141 0.04 14.33 -4.91
CA LEU A 141 0.41 12.97 -5.34
C LEU A 141 1.91 12.80 -5.61
N GLU A 142 2.58 13.84 -6.12
CA GLU A 142 4.02 13.91 -6.35
C GLU A 142 4.82 13.71 -5.05
N GLY A 143 4.19 14.04 -3.91
CA GLY A 143 4.74 13.85 -2.57
C GLY A 143 4.18 12.62 -1.85
N THR A 144 3.75 11.58 -2.56
CA THR A 144 3.27 10.30 -1.99
C THR A 144 4.00 9.10 -2.58
N LEU A 145 3.83 7.93 -1.95
CA LEU A 145 4.15 6.63 -2.55
C LEU A 145 2.96 5.69 -2.38
N LEU A 146 2.77 4.77 -3.32
CA LEU A 146 1.77 3.70 -3.20
C LEU A 146 2.46 2.40 -2.77
N LYS A 147 1.86 1.67 -1.83
CA LYS A 147 2.25 0.31 -1.46
C LYS A 147 1.06 -0.64 -1.65
N PRO A 148 0.81 -1.13 -2.86
CA PRO A 148 -0.30 -2.03 -3.13
C PRO A 148 0.15 -3.50 -3.02
N ASN A 149 -0.82 -4.41 -2.99
CA ASN A 149 -0.59 -5.82 -3.31
C ASN A 149 -0.33 -6.00 -4.82
N MET A 150 0.38 -7.07 -5.19
CA MET A 150 0.36 -7.59 -6.55
C MET A 150 -0.99 -8.28 -6.82
N CYS A 151 -1.43 -8.33 -8.08
CA CYS A 151 -2.62 -9.10 -8.47
C CYS A 151 -2.22 -10.58 -8.61
N LEU A 152 -2.79 -11.44 -7.79
CA LEU A 152 -2.50 -12.88 -7.72
C LEU A 152 -3.82 -13.67 -7.73
N ASN A 153 -3.73 -14.96 -8.03
CA ASN A 153 -4.78 -15.90 -7.63
C ASN A 153 -4.84 -15.98 -6.09
N GLY A 154 -6.03 -16.21 -5.55
CA GLY A 154 -6.19 -16.41 -4.11
C GLY A 154 -5.43 -17.66 -3.64
N TYR A 155 -4.93 -17.65 -2.41
CA TYR A 155 -4.06 -18.71 -1.88
C TYR A 155 -4.69 -20.11 -1.83
N GLY A 156 -6.02 -20.20 -1.73
CA GLY A 156 -6.73 -21.49 -1.79
C GLY A 156 -7.03 -21.94 -3.22
N ASN A 157 -6.70 -21.13 -4.22
CA ASN A 157 -6.76 -21.51 -5.63
C ASN A 157 -5.52 -22.35 -5.98
N ASN A 158 -5.71 -23.64 -6.29
CA ASN A 158 -4.64 -24.61 -6.56
C ASN A 158 -3.92 -24.42 -7.92
N ALA A 159 -3.99 -23.21 -8.49
CA ALA A 159 -3.37 -22.85 -9.75
C ALA A 159 -2.58 -21.54 -9.55
N PRO A 160 -1.32 -21.57 -9.08
CA PRO A 160 -0.50 -20.37 -8.98
C PRO A 160 -0.31 -19.75 -10.38
N ALA A 161 -0.41 -18.43 -10.46
CA ALA A 161 -0.18 -17.69 -11.69
C ALA A 161 1.32 -17.56 -11.95
N GLU A 162 1.73 -17.68 -13.21
CA GLU A 162 3.12 -17.50 -13.62
C GLU A 162 3.55 -16.03 -13.49
N PRO A 163 4.84 -15.72 -13.24
CA PRO A 163 5.27 -14.34 -13.01
C PRO A 163 4.91 -13.33 -14.11
N LEU A 164 4.90 -13.77 -15.37
CA LEU A 164 4.48 -12.92 -16.48
C LEU A 164 2.99 -12.56 -16.41
N GLU A 165 2.15 -13.52 -16.01
CA GLU A 165 0.71 -13.33 -15.84
C GLU A 165 0.44 -12.35 -14.68
N VAL A 166 1.11 -12.56 -13.54
CA VAL A 166 1.09 -11.64 -12.39
C VAL A 166 1.50 -10.23 -12.80
N GLY A 167 2.57 -10.12 -13.59
CA GLY A 167 3.09 -8.84 -14.05
C GLY A 167 2.10 -8.09 -14.95
N LEU A 168 1.50 -8.78 -15.93
CA LEU A 168 0.50 -8.19 -16.82
C LEU A 168 -0.79 -7.79 -16.09
N ALA A 169 -1.28 -8.66 -15.20
CA ALA A 169 -2.46 -8.41 -14.39
C ALA A 169 -2.27 -7.18 -13.47
N THR A 170 -1.14 -7.14 -12.77
CA THR A 170 -0.80 -6.04 -11.86
C THR A 170 -0.65 -4.72 -12.62
N LEU A 171 0.11 -4.70 -13.72
CA LEU A 171 0.25 -3.49 -14.55
C LEU A 171 -1.09 -3.01 -15.11
N THR A 172 -1.96 -3.94 -15.53
CA THR A 172 -3.30 -3.59 -16.02
C THR A 172 -4.12 -2.89 -14.95
N ALA A 173 -4.09 -3.39 -13.71
CA ALA A 173 -4.77 -2.74 -12.59
C ALA A 173 -4.23 -1.34 -12.31
N LEU A 174 -2.90 -1.17 -12.28
CA LEU A 174 -2.25 0.10 -12.00
C LEU A 174 -2.49 1.14 -13.11
N GLN A 175 -2.30 0.76 -14.38
CA GLN A 175 -2.50 1.64 -15.54
C GLN A 175 -3.92 2.20 -15.64
N ARG A 176 -4.92 1.50 -15.09
CA ARG A 176 -6.33 1.92 -15.11
C ARG A 176 -6.75 2.73 -13.89
N SER A 177 -5.94 2.81 -12.85
CA SER A 177 -6.38 3.34 -11.54
C SER A 177 -5.43 4.34 -10.89
N VAL A 178 -4.14 4.30 -11.20
CA VAL A 178 -3.12 5.16 -10.58
C VAL A 178 -2.89 6.39 -11.47
N PRO A 179 -2.87 7.62 -10.92
CA PRO A 179 -2.45 8.80 -11.67
C PRO A 179 -0.93 8.82 -11.93
N ALA A 180 -0.51 9.28 -13.11
CA ALA A 180 0.91 9.36 -13.50
C ALA A 180 1.75 10.33 -12.63
N ALA A 181 1.12 11.20 -11.83
CA ALA A 181 1.80 12.13 -10.93
C ALA A 181 2.43 11.44 -9.71
N VAL A 182 1.99 10.22 -9.37
CA VAL A 182 2.63 9.43 -8.31
C VAL A 182 4.07 9.10 -8.77
N PRO A 183 5.11 9.26 -7.94
CA PRO A 183 6.48 9.01 -8.37
C PRO A 183 6.85 7.52 -8.34
N GLY A 184 6.28 6.75 -7.42
CA GLY A 184 6.68 5.37 -7.18
C GLY A 184 5.62 4.48 -6.55
N ILE A 185 5.71 3.20 -6.89
CA ILE A 185 4.88 2.11 -6.40
C ILE A 185 5.81 1.05 -5.82
N ASN A 186 5.72 0.83 -4.51
CA ASN A 186 6.57 -0.06 -3.74
C ASN A 186 5.75 -1.25 -3.25
N PHE A 187 5.76 -2.37 -3.96
CA PHE A 187 4.90 -3.51 -3.67
C PHE A 187 5.22 -4.17 -2.34
N LEU A 188 4.17 -4.51 -1.60
CA LEU A 188 4.25 -5.50 -0.52
C LEU A 188 4.32 -6.91 -1.10
N SER A 189 5.13 -7.79 -0.50
CA SER A 189 5.20 -9.21 -0.88
C SER A 189 4.01 -10.01 -0.33
N GLY A 190 3.46 -9.60 0.81
CA GLY A 190 2.40 -10.34 1.51
C GLY A 190 2.93 -11.70 1.99
N GLY A 191 2.27 -12.78 1.62
CA GLY A 191 2.68 -14.16 1.93
C GLY A 191 3.57 -14.83 0.88
N GLN A 192 3.99 -14.12 -0.18
CA GLN A 192 4.86 -14.68 -1.23
C GLN A 192 6.22 -15.07 -0.64
N SER A 193 6.87 -16.08 -1.21
CA SER A 193 8.28 -16.36 -0.93
C SER A 193 9.21 -15.26 -1.46
N GLU A 194 10.45 -15.24 -0.98
CA GLU A 194 11.48 -14.29 -1.43
C GLU A 194 11.72 -14.37 -2.95
N GLU A 195 11.74 -15.59 -3.50
CA GLU A 195 11.93 -15.84 -4.92
C GLU A 195 10.73 -15.38 -5.75
N GLU A 196 9.51 -15.75 -5.34
CA GLU A 196 8.28 -15.35 -6.04
C GLU A 196 8.11 -13.83 -6.11
N ALA A 197 8.31 -13.13 -4.98
CA ALA A 197 8.23 -11.68 -4.93
C ALA A 197 9.26 -11.02 -5.88
N SER A 198 10.46 -11.59 -5.96
CA SER A 198 11.54 -11.11 -6.84
C SER A 198 11.22 -11.34 -8.33
N LEU A 199 10.76 -12.55 -8.67
CA LEU A 199 10.40 -12.92 -10.05
C LEU A 199 9.19 -12.11 -10.56
N ASN A 200 8.17 -11.91 -9.72
CA ASN A 200 6.98 -11.14 -10.08
C ASN A 200 7.31 -9.66 -10.30
N LEU A 201 8.13 -9.05 -9.43
CA LEU A 201 8.60 -7.69 -9.62
C LEU A 201 9.47 -7.53 -10.87
N ASN A 202 10.35 -8.51 -11.12
CA ASN A 202 11.17 -8.53 -12.33
C ASN A 202 10.30 -8.63 -13.59
N ALA A 203 9.31 -9.51 -13.61
CA ALA A 203 8.38 -9.66 -14.73
C ALA A 203 7.67 -8.33 -15.04
N MET A 204 7.18 -7.62 -14.02
CA MET A 204 6.58 -6.28 -14.19
C MET A 204 7.53 -5.27 -14.83
N ASN A 205 8.81 -5.29 -14.48
CA ASN A 205 9.84 -4.35 -14.96
C ASN A 205 10.45 -4.75 -16.32
N ALA A 206 10.45 -6.04 -16.67
CA ALA A 206 11.05 -6.55 -17.89
C ALA A 206 10.14 -6.45 -19.13
N LEU A 207 8.84 -6.18 -18.96
CA LEU A 207 7.88 -6.06 -20.07
C LEU A 207 8.25 -4.88 -21.01
N PRO A 208 8.70 -5.14 -22.26
CA PRO A 208 9.33 -4.12 -23.11
C PRO A 208 8.36 -3.07 -23.66
N ASP A 209 7.09 -3.42 -23.82
CA ASP A 209 6.08 -2.57 -24.49
C ASP A 209 5.03 -1.98 -23.53
N GLN A 210 5.24 -2.11 -22.22
CA GLN A 210 4.30 -1.61 -21.22
C GLN A 210 4.70 -0.23 -20.71
N LYS A 211 3.80 0.75 -20.89
CA LYS A 211 3.98 2.09 -20.31
C LYS A 211 3.87 2.01 -18.80
N ARG A 212 4.90 2.50 -18.11
CA ARG A 212 4.97 2.60 -16.65
C ARG A 212 5.44 4.01 -16.32
N PRO A 213 4.51 4.97 -16.08
CA PRO A 213 4.90 6.32 -15.71
C PRO A 213 5.47 6.39 -14.28
N TRP A 214 5.31 5.33 -13.48
CA TRP A 214 5.82 5.19 -12.11
C TRP A 214 7.11 4.37 -12.07
N ASN A 215 7.94 4.64 -11.06
CA ASN A 215 8.96 3.67 -10.65
C ASN A 215 8.30 2.47 -9.95
N LEU A 216 8.60 1.24 -10.37
CA LEU A 216 8.08 0.02 -9.76
C LEU A 216 9.18 -0.64 -8.92
N SER A 217 8.96 -0.73 -7.62
CA SER A 217 9.94 -1.21 -6.64
C SER A 217 9.26 -2.03 -5.54
N PHE A 218 9.95 -2.28 -4.44
CA PHE A 218 9.48 -3.14 -3.34
C PHE A 218 9.45 -2.38 -2.00
N SER A 219 8.66 -2.88 -1.04
CA SER A 219 8.68 -2.45 0.36
C SER A 219 8.19 -3.52 1.34
#